data_AF-A0A1F5GUS8-F1
#
_entry.id   AF-A0A1F5GUS8-F1
#
_cell.length_a   1.000
_cell.length_b   1.000
_cell.length_c   1.000
_cell.angle_alpha   90.00
_cell.angle_beta   90.00
_cell.angle_gamma   90.00
#
_symmetry.space_group_name_H-M   'P 1'
#
loop_
_entity.id
_entity.type
_entity.pdbx_description
1 polymer ?
#
loop_
_entity_poly.entity_id
_entity_poly.type
_entity_poly.pdbx_seq_one_letter_code
_entity_poly.pdbx_strand_id
1 'polypeptide(L)'
;MEKETVNCEPSTVNCQLIFLSGSTAFWLNSLVDVKQVRGGVDQASVDKIWREAAWEVREGGITEDTEKALKALNINYIVVHNDQSAEFYHDFKNVEKFENTTNLVKFFEELGDLIYKVQ
;
A
#
# COMPACT_ATOMS: atom_id res chain seq x y z
N MET A 1 22.24 17.02 -7.10
CA MET A 1 22.05 16.12 -5.95
C MET A 1 22.15 14.71 -6.52
N GLU A 2 23.31 14.08 -6.34
CA GLU A 2 23.54 12.70 -6.76
C GLU A 2 22.54 11.80 -6.02
N LYS A 3 21.73 11.04 -6.77
CA LYS A 3 20.91 10.00 -6.17
C LYS A 3 21.86 8.83 -5.91
N GLU A 4 22.23 8.62 -4.65
CA GLU A 4 22.92 7.41 -4.21
C GLU A 4 22.12 6.20 -4.70
N THR A 5 22.76 5.33 -5.47
CA THR A 5 22.21 4.03 -5.84
C THR A 5 22.15 3.17 -4.60
N VAL A 6 20.99 3.16 -3.94
CA VAL A 6 20.72 2.32 -2.77
C VAL A 6 20.78 0.85 -3.21
N ASN A 7 21.84 0.15 -2.82
CA ASN A 7 21.91 -1.32 -2.87
C ASN A 7 20.86 -1.87 -1.91
N CYS A 8 19.88 -2.60 -2.45
CA CYS A 8 18.69 -2.96 -1.71
C CYS A 8 18.80 -4.32 -1.02
N GLU A 9 19.03 -4.29 0.29
CA GLU A 9 18.77 -5.44 1.16
C GLU A 9 17.29 -5.43 1.61
N PRO A 10 16.61 -6.60 1.70
CA PRO A 10 15.19 -6.69 2.06
C PRO A 10 14.84 -6.16 3.46
N SER A 11 15.81 -5.94 4.34
CA SER A 11 15.62 -5.39 5.68
C SER A 11 15.59 -3.86 5.72
N THR A 12 15.95 -3.17 4.62
CA THR A 12 16.06 -1.72 4.57
C THR A 12 14.74 -1.10 4.12
N VAL A 13 14.17 -0.17 4.91
CA VAL A 13 12.87 0.47 4.65
C VAL A 13 12.79 1.09 3.24
N ASN A 14 13.89 1.66 2.76
CA ASN A 14 14.03 2.24 1.41
C ASN A 14 13.92 1.24 0.24
N CYS A 15 13.79 -0.05 0.55
CA CYS A 15 13.69 -1.12 -0.43
C CYS A 15 12.37 -1.89 -0.34
N GLN A 16 11.49 -1.49 0.57
CA GLN A 16 10.15 -2.03 0.69
C GLN A 16 9.17 -1.22 -0.16
N LEU A 17 8.31 -1.89 -0.92
CA LEU A 17 7.23 -1.28 -1.68
C LEU A 17 5.98 -1.19 -0.81
N ILE A 18 5.49 0.03 -0.64
CA ILE A 18 4.31 0.32 0.16
C ILE A 18 3.13 0.65 -0.74
N PHE A 19 1.96 0.14 -0.40
CA PHE A 19 0.69 0.60 -0.94
C PHE A 19 -0.02 1.45 0.10
N LEU A 20 -0.28 2.70 -0.29
CA LEU A 20 -1.01 3.69 0.50
C LEU A 20 -1.92 4.49 -0.44
N SER A 21 -3.11 4.83 0.04
CA SER A 21 -4.09 5.66 -0.68
C SER A 21 -4.49 6.86 0.18
N GLY A 22 -5.36 7.73 -0.33
CA GLY A 22 -5.73 8.97 0.35
C GLY A 22 -4.69 10.08 0.17
N SER A 23 -4.81 11.12 0.99
CA SER A 23 -3.93 12.30 0.95
C SER A 23 -2.55 12.04 1.57
N THR A 24 -2.49 11.10 2.52
CA THR A 24 -1.25 10.61 3.17
C THR A 24 -0.25 10.02 2.19
N ALA A 25 -0.69 9.42 1.08
CA ALA A 25 0.20 8.90 0.04
C ALA A 25 1.15 9.97 -0.51
N PHE A 26 0.65 11.19 -0.74
CA PHE A 26 1.47 12.31 -1.19
C PHE A 26 2.44 12.78 -0.10
N TRP A 27 1.93 12.96 1.12
CA TRP A 27 2.73 13.49 2.23
C TRP A 27 3.83 12.52 2.69
N LEU A 28 3.56 11.22 2.69
CA LEU A 28 4.56 10.23 3.06
C LEU A 28 5.78 10.29 2.13
N ASN A 29 5.57 10.38 0.81
CA ASN A 29 6.67 10.50 -0.15
C ASN A 29 7.40 11.86 -0.10
N SER A 30 6.77 12.93 0.41
CA SER A 30 7.41 14.24 0.51
C SER A 30 8.23 14.40 1.78
N LEU A 31 7.92 13.63 2.82
CA LEU A 31 8.54 13.73 4.14
C LEU A 31 9.52 12.59 4.45
N VAL A 32 9.31 11.42 3.86
CA VAL A 32 10.07 10.21 4.14
C VAL A 32 10.56 9.61 2.83
N ASP A 33 11.82 9.17 2.80
CA ASP A 33 12.33 8.37 1.69
C ASP A 33 11.73 6.97 1.83
N VAL A 34 10.77 6.67 0.96
CA VAL A 34 10.09 5.38 0.91
C VAL A 34 9.60 5.12 -0.51
N LYS A 35 9.57 3.85 -0.91
CA LYS A 35 9.07 3.45 -2.22
C LYS A 35 7.59 3.15 -2.13
N GLN A 36 6.76 3.97 -2.78
CA GLN A 36 5.34 3.68 -2.94
C GLN A 36 5.05 3.11 -4.33
N VAL A 37 4.14 2.13 -4.40
CA VAL A 37 3.61 1.60 -5.66
C VAL A 37 2.76 2.64 -6.40
N ARG A 38 2.20 3.59 -5.64
CA ARG A 38 1.46 4.74 -6.17
C ARG A 38 2.38 5.95 -6.29
N GLY A 39 2.26 6.66 -7.40
CA GLY A 39 2.90 7.96 -7.64
C GLY A 39 1.94 9.13 -7.45
N GLY A 40 2.33 10.33 -7.87
CA GLY A 40 1.48 11.54 -7.75
C GLY A 40 0.21 11.51 -8.63
N VAL A 41 0.23 10.79 -9.76
CA VAL A 41 -0.93 10.63 -10.65
C VAL A 41 -0.98 9.21 -11.24
N ASP A 42 -2.15 8.58 -11.21
CA ASP A 42 -2.33 7.19 -11.65
C ASP A 42 -2.09 7.03 -13.17
N GLN A 43 -2.33 8.09 -13.97
CA GLN A 43 -2.12 8.07 -15.42
C GLN A 43 -0.64 8.00 -15.84
N ALA A 44 0.28 8.30 -14.92
CA ALA A 44 1.71 8.18 -15.19
C ALA A 44 2.23 6.73 -15.09
N SER A 45 1.40 5.79 -14.63
CA SER A 45 1.78 4.39 -14.59
C SER A 45 1.94 3.81 -16.00
N VAL A 46 3.07 3.15 -16.23
CA VAL A 46 3.36 2.41 -17.47
C VAL A 46 2.99 0.92 -17.36
N ASP A 47 2.65 0.46 -16.15
CA ASP A 47 2.24 -0.91 -15.91
C ASP A 47 0.75 -1.07 -16.24
N LYS A 48 0.44 -2.03 -17.12
CA LYS A 48 -0.93 -2.31 -17.58
C LYS A 48 -1.81 -2.87 -16.47
N ILE A 49 -1.22 -3.55 -15.49
CA ILE A 49 -1.94 -4.23 -14.40
C ILE A 49 -2.21 -3.26 -13.25
N TRP A 50 -1.44 -2.17 -13.14
CA TRP A 50 -1.53 -1.19 -12.04
C TRP A 50 -2.98 -0.84 -11.70
N ARG A 51 -3.79 -0.51 -12.71
CA ARG A 51 -5.15 0.00 -12.49
C ARG A 51 -6.07 -1.04 -11.89
N GLU A 52 -6.00 -2.24 -12.43
CA GLU A 52 -6.83 -3.35 -11.97
C GLU A 52 -6.41 -3.78 -10.57
N ALA A 53 -5.11 -3.96 -10.32
CA ALA A 53 -4.61 -4.38 -9.02
C ALA A 53 -4.83 -3.30 -7.94
N ALA A 54 -4.60 -2.02 -8.24
CA ALA A 54 -4.87 -0.93 -7.29
C ALA A 54 -6.36 -0.77 -6.98
N TRP A 55 -7.23 -1.03 -7.98
CA TRP A 55 -8.67 -1.09 -7.75
C TRP A 55 -9.01 -2.27 -6.84
N GLU A 56 -8.52 -3.48 -7.14
CA GLU A 56 -8.81 -4.67 -6.34
C GLU A 56 -8.39 -4.49 -4.87
N VAL A 57 -7.21 -3.90 -4.64
CA VAL A 57 -6.75 -3.59 -3.28
C VAL A 57 -7.70 -2.65 -2.54
N ARG A 58 -8.11 -1.52 -3.14
CA ARG A 58 -8.96 -0.52 -2.47
C ARG A 58 -10.44 -0.91 -2.38
N GLU A 59 -10.95 -1.52 -3.44
CA GLU A 59 -12.37 -1.60 -3.75
C GLU A 59 -12.89 -3.04 -3.76
N GLY A 60 -12.03 -3.99 -4.14
CA GLY A 60 -12.39 -5.40 -4.20
C GLY A 60 -12.80 -5.96 -2.85
N GLY A 61 -13.63 -7.01 -2.84
CA GLY A 61 -14.11 -7.66 -1.62
C GLY A 61 -13.60 -9.10 -1.46
N ILE A 62 -12.93 -9.64 -2.48
CA ILE A 62 -12.48 -11.03 -2.49
C ILE A 62 -11.04 -11.06 -1.98
N THR A 63 -10.80 -11.87 -0.94
CA THR A 63 -9.48 -11.98 -0.30
C THR A 63 -8.45 -12.54 -1.28
N GLU A 64 -8.77 -13.61 -2.01
CA GLU A 64 -7.84 -14.24 -2.96
C GLU A 64 -7.42 -13.31 -4.10
N ASP A 65 -8.32 -12.44 -4.57
CA ASP A 65 -8.00 -11.48 -5.63
C ASP A 65 -7.16 -10.32 -5.08
N THR A 66 -7.41 -9.91 -3.83
CA THR A 66 -6.53 -8.99 -3.10
C THR A 66 -5.12 -9.56 -2.96
N GLU A 67 -4.96 -10.84 -2.60
CA GLU A 67 -3.65 -11.50 -2.52
C GLU A 67 -2.90 -11.49 -3.86
N LYS A 68 -3.61 -11.81 -4.95
CA LYS A 68 -3.03 -11.76 -6.31
C LYS A 68 -2.59 -10.35 -6.67
N ALA A 69 -3.39 -9.33 -6.35
CA ALA A 69 -3.08 -7.94 -6.62
C ALA A 69 -1.84 -7.47 -5.83
N LEU A 70 -1.77 -7.80 -4.54
CA LEU A 70 -0.62 -7.49 -3.68
C LEU A 70 0.68 -8.09 -4.23
N LYS A 71 0.62 -9.36 -4.65
CA LYS A 71 1.76 -10.06 -5.25
C LYS A 71 2.13 -9.50 -6.63
N ALA A 72 1.16 -9.20 -7.47
CA ALA A 72 1.40 -8.65 -8.81
C ALA A 72 2.13 -7.30 -8.75
N LEU A 73 1.84 -6.49 -7.74
CA LEU A 73 2.47 -5.19 -7.49
C LEU A 73 3.74 -5.28 -6.64
N ASN A 74 4.16 -6.48 -6.24
CA ASN A 74 5.30 -6.73 -5.36
C ASN A 74 5.27 -5.89 -4.06
N ILE A 75 4.07 -5.72 -3.48
CA ILE A 75 3.86 -4.93 -2.27
C ILE A 75 4.41 -5.69 -1.07
N ASN A 76 5.13 -4.97 -0.19
CA ASN A 76 5.62 -5.49 1.08
C ASN A 76 4.77 -5.04 2.27
N TYR A 77 4.25 -3.82 2.20
CA TYR A 77 3.39 -3.26 3.24
C TYR A 77 2.18 -2.56 2.63
N ILE A 78 1.03 -2.70 3.27
CA ILE A 78 -0.17 -1.95 2.95
C ILE A 78 -0.62 -1.17 4.17
N VAL A 79 -0.92 0.11 3.96
CA VAL A 79 -1.48 1.01 4.98
C VAL A 79 -2.95 1.20 4.65
N VAL A 80 -3.82 0.83 5.58
CA VAL A 80 -5.27 0.84 5.45
C VAL A 80 -5.86 1.78 6.48
N HIS A 81 -6.68 2.71 6.03
CA HIS A 81 -7.40 3.65 6.88
C HIS A 81 -8.86 3.18 6.99
N ASN A 82 -9.29 2.80 8.19
CA ASN A 82 -10.69 2.46 8.45
C ASN A 82 -11.51 3.72 8.82
N ASP A 83 -12.77 3.54 9.19
CA ASP A 83 -13.72 4.61 9.53
C ASP A 83 -13.37 5.40 10.81
N GLN A 84 -12.48 4.86 11.64
CA GLN A 84 -11.98 5.52 12.85
C GLN A 84 -10.73 6.37 12.59
N SER A 85 -10.10 6.23 11.42
CA SER A 85 -8.91 7.01 11.03
C SER A 85 -9.20 8.50 10.96
N ALA A 86 -8.19 9.32 11.30
CA ALA A 86 -8.24 10.76 11.08
C ALA A 86 -8.01 11.16 9.61
N GLU A 87 -7.67 10.22 8.73
CA GLU A 87 -7.52 10.48 7.30
C GLU A 87 -8.86 10.91 6.70
N PHE A 88 -8.86 12.01 5.95
CA PHE A 88 -10.08 12.55 5.37
C PHE A 88 -10.68 11.66 4.28
N TYR A 89 -9.83 10.89 3.59
CA TYR A 89 -10.22 10.01 2.48
C TYR A 89 -10.11 8.53 2.87
N HIS A 90 -11.24 7.92 3.21
CA HIS A 90 -11.36 6.48 3.48
C HIS A 90 -11.52 5.70 2.18
N ASP A 91 -10.43 5.54 1.44
CA ASP A 91 -10.44 4.93 0.10
C ASP A 91 -10.71 3.41 0.08
N PHE A 92 -10.69 2.74 1.23
CA PHE A 92 -10.85 1.30 1.33
C PHE A 92 -12.31 0.93 1.65
N LYS A 93 -12.99 0.21 0.73
CA LYS A 93 -14.42 -0.12 0.91
C LYS A 93 -14.68 -1.32 1.81
N ASN A 94 -13.86 -2.36 1.71
CA ASN A 94 -14.03 -3.63 2.44
C ASN A 94 -12.81 -3.85 3.34
N VAL A 95 -12.68 -3.07 4.41
CA VAL A 95 -11.49 -3.08 5.28
C VAL A 95 -11.32 -4.41 6.01
N GLU A 96 -12.42 -5.04 6.38
CA GLU A 96 -12.47 -6.33 7.07
C GLU A 96 -11.86 -7.47 6.24
N LYS A 97 -11.74 -7.32 4.92
CA LYS A 97 -11.11 -8.35 4.08
C LYS A 97 -9.63 -8.52 4.46
N PHE A 98 -8.94 -7.45 4.85
CA PHE A 98 -7.51 -7.49 5.12
C PHE A 98 -7.15 -8.34 6.36
N GLU A 99 -8.06 -8.40 7.34
CA GLU A 99 -7.92 -9.31 8.50
C GLU A 99 -8.12 -10.79 8.12
N ASN A 100 -8.86 -11.05 7.04
CA ASN A 100 -9.17 -12.40 6.56
C ASN A 100 -8.23 -12.88 5.44
N THR A 101 -7.35 -12.00 4.95
CA THR A 101 -6.36 -12.32 3.92
C THR A 101 -5.20 -13.08 4.54
N THR A 102 -4.89 -14.28 4.02
CA THR A 102 -3.97 -15.22 4.70
C THR A 102 -2.51 -14.76 4.63
N ASN A 103 -2.12 -14.10 3.54
CA ASN A 103 -0.74 -13.61 3.37
C ASN A 103 -0.47 -12.25 4.03
N LEU A 104 -1.41 -11.72 4.83
CA LEU A 104 -1.24 -10.47 5.55
C LEU A 104 -1.05 -10.72 7.05
N VAL A 105 -0.08 -10.04 7.62
CA VAL A 105 0.10 -9.97 9.08
C VAL A 105 -0.05 -8.53 9.53
N LYS A 106 -1.01 -8.27 10.40
CA LYS A 106 -1.18 -6.96 11.02
C LYS A 106 0.05 -6.65 11.88
N PHE A 107 0.77 -5.61 11.48
CA PHE A 107 2.01 -5.14 12.09
C PHE A 107 1.77 -3.96 13.03
N PHE A 108 0.74 -3.15 12.75
CA PHE A 108 0.40 -1.95 13.52
C PHE A 108 -1.10 -1.66 13.43
N GLU A 109 -1.64 -1.09 14.51
CA GLU A 109 -3.00 -0.59 14.60
C GLU A 109 -3.05 0.54 15.63
N GLU A 110 -3.47 1.73 15.20
CA GLU A 110 -3.73 2.86 16.10
C GLU A 110 -4.80 3.76 15.50
N LEU A 111 -5.84 4.08 16.28
CA LEU A 111 -6.89 5.04 15.89
C LEU A 111 -7.45 4.82 14.47
N GLY A 112 -7.58 3.57 14.02
CA GLY A 112 -8.11 3.24 12.70
C GLY A 112 -7.10 3.20 11.55
N ASP A 113 -5.84 3.51 11.82
CA ASP A 113 -4.73 3.30 10.89
C ASP A 113 -4.12 1.92 11.11
N LEU A 114 -4.20 1.08 10.08
CA LEU A 114 -3.79 -0.31 10.09
C LEU A 114 -2.61 -0.49 9.14
N ILE A 115 -1.56 -1.18 9.57
CA ILE A 115 -0.45 -1.55 8.69
C ILE A 115 -0.36 -3.07 8.65
N TYR A 116 -0.45 -3.64 7.45
CA TYR A 116 -0.22 -5.07 7.24
C TYR A 116 1.08 -5.27 6.47
N LYS A 117 1.84 -6.29 6.89
CA LYS A 117 2.98 -6.81 6.15
C LYS A 117 2.53 -7.97 5.27
N VAL A 118 2.92 -7.96 4.00
CA VAL A 118 2.71 -9.05 3.04
C VAL A 118 3.79 -10.11 3.23
N GLN A 119 3.40 -11.38 3.27
CA GLN A 119 4.29 -12.55 3.38
C GLN A 119 4.60 -13.22 2.03
#